data_AF-L1LDL5-F1
#
_entry.id   AF-L1LDL5-F1
#
_cell.length_a   1.000
_cell.length_b   1.000
_cell.length_c   1.000
_cell.angle_alpha   90.00
_cell.angle_beta   90.00
_cell.angle_gamma   90.00
#
_symmetry.space_group_name_H-M   'P 1'
#
loop_
_entity.id
_entity.type
_entity.pdbx_description
1 polymer ?
#
loop_
_entity_poly.entity_id
_entity_poly.type
_entity_poly.pdbx_seq_one_letter_code
_entity_poly.pdbx_strand_id
1 'polypeptide(L)'
;MNEEEEHNHAQKIPVTMDVSNLNPDWFYVESLESGLIDVQNDYSVDEIVDGDNVLWESEDDWRCTHAFIESSSKRTFLVFGFERGKGSHSRAFLKENGDWNEIPMLFAGSVSLEVENERLQEQGIVQNIYNA
;
A
#
# COMPACT_ATOMS: atom_id res chain seq x y z
N MET A 1 1.84 4.95 42.03
CA MET A 1 0.40 4.68 41.80
C MET A 1 0.22 4.93 40.33
N ASN A 2 0.44 3.89 39.52
CA ASN A 2 0.38 3.97 38.07
C ASN A 2 -1.03 3.54 37.70
N GLU A 3 -1.87 4.52 37.44
CA GLU A 3 -3.17 4.27 36.82
C GLU A 3 -2.86 3.97 35.35
N GLU A 4 -3.09 2.69 35.01
CA GLU A 4 -3.09 2.18 33.65
C GLU A 4 -4.04 3.05 32.83
N GLU A 5 -3.51 3.72 31.81
CA GLU A 5 -4.32 4.31 30.75
C GLU A 5 -5.08 3.16 30.08
N GLU A 6 -6.34 2.97 30.48
CA GLU A 6 -7.32 2.18 29.75
C GLU A 6 -7.36 2.74 28.32
N HIS A 7 -6.64 2.09 27.41
CA HIS A 7 -6.75 2.33 25.98
C HIS A 7 -8.18 2.01 25.56
N ASN A 8 -8.98 3.06 25.48
CA ASN A 8 -10.25 3.05 24.78
C ASN A 8 -9.94 2.73 23.30
N HIS A 9 -9.94 1.44 22.95
CA HIS A 9 -10.02 1.02 21.54
C HIS A 9 -11.40 1.44 21.04
N ALA A 10 -11.52 2.69 20.61
CA ALA A 10 -12.62 3.08 19.74
C ALA A 10 -12.64 2.06 18.59
N GLN A 11 -13.75 1.34 18.45
CA GLN A 11 -13.92 0.35 17.40
C GLN A 11 -13.86 1.08 16.06
N LYS A 12 -12.78 0.87 15.30
CA LYS A 12 -12.59 1.46 13.97
C LYS A 12 -13.61 0.87 12.98
N ILE A 13 -14.00 1.68 11.99
CA ILE A 13 -14.90 1.25 10.92
C ILE A 13 -14.08 0.49 9.87
N PRO A 14 -14.40 -0.78 9.55
CA PRO A 14 -13.67 -1.53 8.55
C PRO A 14 -13.95 -1.00 7.13
N VAL A 15 -12.90 -0.89 6.33
CA VAL A 15 -12.95 -0.43 4.94
C VAL A 15 -12.08 -1.30 4.03
N THR A 16 -12.42 -1.29 2.74
CA THR A 16 -11.62 -1.90 1.68
C THR A 16 -10.70 -0.85 1.05
N MET A 17 -9.42 -1.16 0.96
CA MET A 17 -8.43 -0.38 0.21
C MET A 17 -8.41 -0.86 -1.25
N ASP A 18 -9.16 -0.20 -2.14
CA ASP A 18 -9.04 -0.41 -3.58
C ASP A 18 -7.90 0.45 -4.14
N VAL A 19 -6.75 -0.17 -4.43
CA VAL A 19 -5.56 0.53 -4.91
C VAL A 19 -5.74 1.12 -6.32
N SER A 20 -6.79 0.73 -7.05
CA SER A 20 -7.16 1.31 -8.34
C SER A 20 -8.07 2.52 -8.23
N ASN A 21 -8.75 2.68 -7.09
CA ASN A 21 -9.78 3.69 -6.86
C ASN A 21 -9.92 4.02 -5.37
N LEU A 22 -8.87 4.59 -4.79
CA LEU A 22 -8.82 4.91 -3.36
C LEU A 22 -9.89 5.94 -2.98
N ASN A 23 -10.65 5.64 -1.92
CA ASN A 23 -11.62 6.58 -1.36
C ASN A 23 -10.90 7.65 -0.52
N PRO A 24 -10.93 8.94 -0.92
CA PRO A 24 -10.24 10.02 -0.21
C PRO A 24 -10.84 10.32 1.18
N ASP A 25 -12.07 9.88 1.46
CA ASP A 25 -12.69 10.03 2.79
C ASP A 25 -12.11 9.04 3.81
N TRP A 26 -11.42 7.99 3.36
CA TRP A 26 -10.86 6.93 4.22
C TRP A 26 -9.34 6.91 4.23
N PHE A 27 -8.71 7.37 3.13
CA PHE A 27 -7.27 7.26 2.93
C PHE A 27 -6.62 8.62 2.71
N TYR A 28 -5.49 8.83 3.37
CA TYR A 28 -4.51 9.84 2.97
C TYR A 28 -3.52 9.19 2.00
N VAL A 29 -3.26 9.86 0.88
CA VAL A 29 -2.33 9.37 -0.15
C VAL A 29 -1.31 10.47 -0.43
N GLU A 30 -0.03 10.17 -0.21
CA GLU A 30 1.05 11.11 -0.50
C GLU A 30 1.20 11.32 -2.02
N SER A 31 1.18 10.24 -2.79
CA SER A 31 1.26 10.24 -4.25
C SER A 31 0.74 8.91 -4.80
N LEU A 32 -0.01 8.95 -5.90
CA LEU A 32 -0.50 7.75 -6.59
C LEU A 32 0.59 7.04 -7.40
N GLU A 33 1.67 7.75 -7.76
CA GLU A 33 2.78 7.17 -8.52
C GLU A 33 3.86 6.55 -7.63
N SER A 34 4.05 7.07 -6.42
CA SER A 34 5.10 6.66 -5.49
C SER A 34 4.86 7.31 -4.13
N GLY A 35 4.16 6.64 -3.22
CA GLY A 35 3.80 7.26 -1.96
C GLY A 35 3.17 6.34 -0.93
N LEU A 36 3.14 6.83 0.30
CA LEU A 36 2.45 6.19 1.41
C LEU A 36 0.93 6.36 1.26
N ILE A 37 0.20 5.29 1.60
CA ILE A 37 -1.24 5.21 1.74
C ILE A 37 -1.52 4.90 3.21
N ASP A 38 -2.03 5.90 3.92
CA ASP A 38 -2.40 5.80 5.33
C ASP A 38 -3.91 5.77 5.48
N VAL A 39 -4.40 4.88 6.34
CA VAL A 39 -5.81 4.87 6.73
C VAL A 39 -6.07 5.96 7.77
N GLN A 40 -7.15 6.73 7.60
CA GLN A 40 -7.53 7.73 8.60
C GLN A 40 -7.88 7.06 9.93
N ASN A 41 -7.68 7.78 11.04
CA ASN A 41 -7.72 7.21 12.40
C ASN A 41 -9.01 6.46 12.76
N ASP A 42 -10.15 6.85 12.20
CA ASP A 42 -11.45 6.25 12.49
C ASP A 42 -11.73 4.95 11.73
N TYR A 43 -10.85 4.58 10.78
CA TYR A 43 -11.02 3.41 9.92
C TYR A 43 -9.90 2.37 10.10
N SER A 44 -10.21 1.12 9.77
CA SER A 44 -9.26 0.01 9.68
C SER A 44 -9.39 -0.67 8.33
N VAL A 45 -8.26 -1.15 7.79
CA VAL A 45 -8.25 -1.83 6.49
C VAL A 45 -8.32 -3.34 6.71
N ASP A 46 -9.42 -3.92 6.24
CA ASP A 46 -9.72 -5.35 6.38
C ASP A 46 -9.56 -6.11 5.06
N GLU A 47 -9.46 -5.38 3.95
CA GLU A 47 -9.33 -5.94 2.63
C GLU A 47 -8.52 -4.98 1.76
N ILE A 48 -7.66 -5.51 0.91
CA ILE A 48 -6.92 -4.77 -0.11
C ILE A 48 -7.24 -5.42 -1.46
N VAL A 49 -7.72 -4.61 -2.39
CA VAL A 49 -8.12 -5.05 -3.73
C VAL A 49 -7.52 -4.16 -4.81
N ASP A 50 -7.46 -4.67 -6.03
CA ASP A 50 -7.25 -3.89 -7.26
C ASP A 50 -8.46 -4.13 -8.18
N GLY A 51 -9.47 -3.28 -8.05
CA GLY A 51 -10.80 -3.51 -8.64
C GLY A 51 -11.43 -4.79 -8.08
N ASP A 52 -11.72 -5.76 -8.96
CA ASP A 52 -12.32 -7.04 -8.57
C ASP A 52 -11.28 -8.08 -8.04
N ASN A 53 -9.98 -7.77 -8.08
CA ASN A 53 -8.93 -8.69 -7.66
C ASN A 53 -8.59 -8.51 -6.17
N VAL A 54 -8.92 -9.51 -5.34
CA VAL A 54 -8.52 -9.51 -3.92
C VAL A 54 -7.03 -9.82 -3.79
N LEU A 55 -6.26 -8.87 -3.24
CA LEU A 55 -4.83 -9.03 -2.97
C LEU A 55 -4.59 -9.55 -1.54
N TRP A 56 -5.43 -9.11 -0.60
CA TRP A 56 -5.36 -9.51 0.79
C TRP A 56 -6.71 -9.30 1.49
N GLU A 57 -7.04 -10.21 2.40
CA GLU A 57 -8.21 -10.13 3.27
C GLU A 57 -7.75 -10.42 4.72
N SER A 58 -8.34 -9.71 5.67
CA SER A 58 -8.08 -9.85 7.10
C SER A 58 -8.51 -11.23 7.60
N GLU A 59 -7.62 -11.90 8.31
CA GLU A 59 -7.89 -13.13 9.05
C GLU A 59 -7.43 -12.95 10.50
N ASP A 60 -8.06 -13.62 11.45
CA ASP A 60 -7.65 -13.67 12.88
C ASP A 60 -7.30 -12.30 13.51
N ASP A 61 -8.09 -11.26 13.26
CA ASP A 61 -7.91 -9.88 13.75
C ASP A 61 -6.64 -9.15 13.25
N TRP A 62 -5.98 -9.64 12.19
CA TRP A 62 -4.92 -8.88 11.53
C TRP A 62 -5.51 -7.68 10.78
N ARG A 63 -4.99 -6.48 11.03
CA ARG A 63 -5.45 -5.25 10.35
C ARG A 63 -4.32 -4.63 9.56
N CYS A 64 -4.58 -4.22 8.32
CA CYS A 64 -3.59 -3.44 7.57
C CYS A 64 -3.51 -2.02 8.16
N THR A 65 -2.29 -1.56 8.40
CA THR A 65 -2.01 -0.26 9.05
C THR A 65 -1.53 0.80 8.09
N HIS A 66 -0.83 0.40 7.04
CA HIS A 66 -0.28 1.28 6.01
C HIS A 66 0.05 0.46 4.77
N ALA A 67 0.05 1.12 3.62
CA ALA A 67 0.59 0.59 2.38
C ALA A 67 1.51 1.62 1.74
N PHE A 68 2.45 1.17 0.92
CA PHE A 68 3.25 2.00 0.05
C PHE A 68 3.10 1.47 -1.37
N ILE A 69 2.79 2.37 -2.30
CA ILE A 69 2.63 2.06 -3.71
C ILE A 69 3.71 2.74 -4.51
N GLU A 70 4.21 2.05 -5.53
CA GLU A 70 5.14 2.59 -6.51
C GLU A 70 4.78 2.07 -7.90
N SER A 71 4.64 2.96 -8.87
CA SER A 71 4.17 2.62 -10.21
C SER A 71 5.07 3.22 -11.30
N SER A 72 5.37 2.40 -12.31
CA SER A 72 5.90 2.81 -13.62
C SER A 72 4.84 2.56 -14.70
N SER A 73 5.13 2.91 -15.96
CA SER A 73 4.25 2.53 -17.07
C SER A 73 4.12 1.02 -17.28
N LYS A 74 5.01 0.22 -16.68
CA LYS A 74 5.09 -1.24 -16.90
C LYS A 74 4.62 -2.04 -15.69
N ARG A 75 4.88 -1.53 -14.49
CA ARG A 75 4.80 -2.30 -13.24
C ARG A 75 4.21 -1.47 -12.12
N THR A 76 3.47 -2.14 -11.24
CA THR A 76 3.05 -1.54 -9.97
C THR A 76 3.53 -2.41 -8.83
N PHE A 77 4.29 -1.84 -7.93
CA PHE A 77 4.75 -2.45 -6.71
C PHE A 77 3.90 -1.96 -5.54
N LEU A 78 3.45 -2.89 -4.69
CA LEU A 78 2.66 -2.62 -3.50
C LEU A 78 3.29 -3.36 -2.32
N VAL A 79 3.60 -2.64 -1.25
CA VAL A 79 3.98 -3.24 0.04
C VAL A 79 3.03 -2.74 1.10
N PHE A 80 2.56 -3.61 1.97
CA PHE A 80 1.67 -3.21 3.06
C PHE A 80 2.03 -3.94 4.35
N GLY A 81 1.85 -3.22 5.45
CA GLY A 81 2.06 -3.72 6.81
C GLY A 81 0.72 -4.03 7.47
N PHE A 82 0.68 -5.10 8.26
CA PHE A 82 -0.48 -5.47 9.05
C PHE A 82 -0.05 -5.88 10.45
N GLU A 83 -0.92 -5.60 11.42
CA GLU A 83 -0.64 -5.80 12.84
C GLU A 83 -1.74 -6.59 13.56
N ARG A 84 -1.34 -7.27 14.63
CA ARG A 84 -2.23 -7.94 15.58
C ARG A 84 -1.61 -7.92 16.97
N GLY A 85 -2.16 -7.12 17.87
CA GLY A 85 -1.62 -6.94 19.21
C GLY A 85 -0.19 -6.41 19.16
N LYS A 86 0.80 -7.22 19.55
CA LYS A 86 2.24 -6.87 19.46
C LYS A 86 2.93 -7.45 18.22
N GLY A 87 2.23 -8.21 17.40
CA GLY A 87 2.77 -8.79 16.18
C GLY A 87 2.60 -7.83 15.00
N SER A 88 3.61 -7.77 14.13
CA SER A 88 3.55 -7.05 12.85
C SER A 88 4.15 -7.92 11.75
N HIS A 89 3.56 -7.83 10.57
CA HIS A 89 4.03 -8.48 9.35
C HIS A 89 3.87 -7.54 8.16
N SER A 90 4.55 -7.87 7.07
CA SER A 90 4.41 -7.17 5.81
C SER A 90 4.33 -8.17 4.67
N ARG A 91 3.63 -7.78 3.61
CA ARG A 91 3.60 -8.49 2.34
C ARG A 91 3.91 -7.52 1.21
N ALA A 92 4.45 -8.06 0.13
CA ALA A 92 4.82 -7.32 -1.05
C ALA A 92 4.25 -8.01 -2.28
N PHE A 93 3.67 -7.22 -3.18
CA PHE A 93 3.06 -7.66 -4.41
C PHE A 93 3.61 -6.84 -5.58
N LEU A 94 3.79 -7.50 -6.71
CA LEU A 94 4.20 -6.87 -7.96
C LEU A 94 3.18 -7.19 -9.04
N LYS A 95 2.62 -6.14 -9.64
CA LYS A 95 1.78 -6.21 -10.83
C LYS A 95 2.64 -6.12 -12.07
N GLU A 96 2.64 -7.15 -12.88
CA GLU A 96 3.35 -7.23 -14.15
C GLU A 96 2.41 -7.83 -15.21
N ASN A 97 2.31 -7.19 -16.38
CA ASN A 97 1.41 -7.61 -17.47
C ASN A 97 -0.07 -7.75 -17.07
N GLY A 98 -0.51 -7.00 -16.05
CA GLY A 98 -1.89 -7.01 -15.56
C GLY A 98 -2.13 -7.93 -14.37
N ASP A 99 -1.21 -8.84 -14.06
CA ASP A 99 -1.35 -9.84 -13.01
C ASP A 99 -0.52 -9.50 -11.77
N TRP A 100 -1.11 -9.67 -10.60
CA TRP A 100 -0.43 -9.51 -9.32
C TRP A 100 0.22 -10.81 -8.87
N ASN A 101 1.46 -10.72 -8.41
CA ASN A 101 2.19 -11.82 -7.80
C ASN A 101 2.76 -11.38 -6.46
N GLU A 102 2.53 -12.16 -5.41
CA GLU A 102 3.22 -11.96 -4.14
C GLU A 102 4.71 -12.24 -4.32
N ILE A 103 5.56 -11.34 -3.82
CA ILE A 103 7.01 -11.51 -3.84
C ILE A 103 7.54 -11.62 -2.40
N PRO A 104 8.60 -12.40 -2.16
CA PRO A 104 9.24 -12.44 -0.86
C PRO A 104 9.73 -11.05 -0.42
N MET A 105 9.45 -10.68 0.83
CA MET A 105 9.88 -9.40 1.42
C MET A 105 11.39 -9.14 1.31
N LEU A 106 12.21 -10.19 1.19
CA LEU A 106 13.66 -10.07 0.95
C LEU A 106 13.99 -9.33 -0.36
N PHE A 107 13.11 -9.41 -1.36
CA PHE A 107 13.27 -8.77 -2.67
C PHE A 107 12.51 -7.44 -2.80
N ALA A 108 11.69 -7.07 -1.81
CA ALA A 108 10.85 -5.87 -1.86
C ALA A 108 11.67 -4.59 -2.14
N GLY A 109 12.80 -4.41 -1.45
CA GLY A 109 13.64 -3.23 -1.63
C GLY A 109 14.29 -3.14 -3.02
N SER A 110 14.76 -4.26 -3.58
CA SER A 110 15.33 -4.25 -4.93
C SER A 110 14.25 -4.01 -5.99
N VAL A 111 13.07 -4.60 -5.83
CA VAL A 111 11.95 -4.41 -6.77
C VAL A 111 11.44 -2.98 -6.74
N SER A 112 11.26 -2.39 -5.56
CA SER A 112 10.89 -0.96 -5.43
C SER A 112 11.88 -0.07 -6.19
N LEU A 113 13.19 -0.21 -5.94
CA LEU A 113 14.21 0.55 -6.65
C LEU A 113 14.18 0.34 -8.17
N GLU A 114 13.86 -0.87 -8.65
CA GLU A 114 13.72 -1.12 -10.09
C GLU A 114 12.52 -0.35 -10.68
N VAL A 115 11.36 -0.37 -10.03
CA VAL A 115 10.16 0.36 -10.48
C VAL A 115 10.40 1.88 -10.40
N GLU A 116 11.09 2.36 -9.35
CA GLU A 116 11.49 3.76 -9.22
C GLU A 116 12.32 4.21 -10.43
N ASN A 117 13.35 3.42 -10.76
CA ASN A 117 14.27 3.71 -11.85
C ASN A 117 13.55 3.72 -13.21
N GLU A 118 12.58 2.83 -13.42
CA GLU A 118 11.73 2.84 -14.61
C GLU A 118 10.92 4.13 -14.72
N ARG A 119 10.22 4.50 -13.64
CA ARG A 119 9.41 5.73 -13.58
C ARG A 119 10.27 6.97 -13.87
N LEU A 120 11.46 7.06 -13.27
CA LEU A 120 12.38 8.19 -13.47
C LEU A 120 12.91 8.27 -14.91
N GLN A 121 13.18 7.12 -15.56
CA GLN A 121 13.57 7.09 -16.98
C GLN A 121 12.46 7.59 -17.89
N GLU A 122 11.21 7.22 -17.61
CA GLU A 122 10.03 7.67 -18.36
C GLU A 122 9.86 9.19 -18.26
N GLN A 123 9.94 9.74 -17.04
CA GLN A 123 9.87 11.19 -16.81
C GLN A 123 11.01 11.95 -17.52
N GLY A 124 12.23 11.38 -17.53
CA GLY A 124 13.38 11.96 -18.24
C GLY A 124 13.22 11.97 -19.76
N ILE A 125 12.61 10.93 -20.35
CA ILE A 125 12.31 10.88 -21.79
C ILE A 125 11.28 11.96 -22.15
N VAL A 126 10.22 12.08 -21.35
CA VAL A 126 9.15 13.05 -21.56
C VAL A 126 9.71 14.48 -21.53
N GLN A 127 10.57 14.80 -20.57
CA GLN A 127 11.18 16.13 -20.47
C GLN A 127 12.06 16.45 -21.69
N ASN A 128 12.75 15.48 -22.28
CA ASN A 128 13.57 15.71 -23.48
C ASN A 128 12.74 15.95 -24.74
N ILE A 129 11.54 15.37 -24.85
CA ILE A 129 10.64 15.59 -26.00
C ILE A 129 10.04 17.01 -25.96
N TYR A 130 9.69 17.52 -24.79
CA TYR A 130 9.09 18.86 -24.67
C TYR A 130 10.09 20.02 -24.82
N ASN A 131 11.40 19.74 -24.83
CA ASN A 131 12.46 20.75 -24.98
C ASN A 131 13.15 20.70 -26.36
N ALA A 132 12.67 19.88 -27.30
CA ALA A 132 13.18 19.75 -28.66
C ALA A 132 12.25 20.44 -29.68
#